data_AF-A0A381SAL0-F1
#
_entry.id   AF-A0A381SAL0-F1
#
_cell.length_a   1.000
_cell.length_b   1.000
_cell.length_c   1.000
_cell.angle_alpha   90.00
_cell.angle_beta   90.00
_cell.angle_gamma   90.00
#
_symmetry.space_group_name_H-M   'P 1'
#
loop_
_entity.id
_entity.type
_entity.pdbx_description
1 polymer ?
#
loop_
_entity_poly.entity_id
_entity_poly.type
_entity_poly.pdbx_seq_one_letter_code
_entity_poly.pdbx_strand_id
1 'polypeptide(L)'
;FYFKNECAVVVINGITIVLTEQRRPFHSLNDFADLGLALKDYRLLVVKSGYLSPELQSIPASSFMVLTDGAVCQHFDTLENKHRQRPIFPFQNPAEFVPTVRN
;
A
#
# COMPACT_ATOMS: atom_id res chain seq x y z
N PHE A 1 21.52 -12.48 -4.99
CA PHE A 1 20.44 -11.71 -5.62
C PHE A 1 20.27 -12.20 -7.05
N TYR A 2 19.10 -11.99 -7.67
CA TYR A 2 18.88 -12.29 -9.08
C TYR A 2 17.90 -11.28 -9.68
N PHE A 3 17.88 -11.18 -11.01
CA PHE A 3 16.93 -10.36 -11.74
C PHE A 3 15.88 -11.23 -12.42
N LYS A 4 14.61 -10.81 -12.37
CA LYS A 4 13.50 -11.44 -13.10
C LYS A 4 12.36 -10.44 -13.26
N ASN A 5 11.73 -10.41 -14.43
CA ASN A 5 10.57 -9.54 -14.72
C ASN A 5 10.76 -8.08 -14.28
N GLU A 6 11.89 -7.46 -14.67
CA GLU A 6 12.23 -6.07 -14.33
C GLU A 6 12.31 -5.81 -12.81
N CYS A 7 12.56 -6.86 -12.04
CA CYS A 7 12.75 -6.80 -10.59
C CYS A 7 14.11 -7.38 -10.20
N ALA A 8 14.73 -6.79 -9.18
CA ALA A 8 15.86 -7.38 -8.47
C ALA A 8 15.37 -8.02 -7.17
N VAL A 9 15.61 -9.32 -7.01
CA VAL A 9 15.32 -10.05 -5.78
C VAL A 9 16.60 -10.17 -4.97
N VAL A 10 16.60 -9.54 -3.80
CA VAL A 10 17.78 -9.43 -2.92
C VAL A 10 17.44 -10.07 -1.58
N VAL A 11 18.39 -10.81 -1.01
CA VAL A 11 18.27 -11.35 0.35
C VAL A 11 19.31 -10.66 1.23
N ILE A 12 18.84 -10.01 2.29
CA ILE A 12 19.68 -9.32 3.27
C ILE A 12 19.17 -9.68 4.66
N ASN A 13 20.05 -10.17 5.55
CA ASN A 13 19.69 -10.54 6.92
C ASN A 13 18.47 -11.46 7.05
N GLY A 14 18.30 -12.39 6.10
CA GLY A 14 17.15 -13.32 6.06
C GLY A 14 15.84 -12.73 5.55
N ILE A 15 15.85 -11.47 5.07
CA ILE A 15 14.70 -10.81 4.46
C ILE A 15 14.86 -10.84 2.95
N THR A 16 13.85 -11.37 2.25
CA THR A 16 13.76 -11.25 0.79
C THR A 16 13.08 -9.93 0.44
N ILE A 17 13.77 -9.11 -0.34
CA ILE A 17 13.33 -7.80 -0.81
C ILE A 17 13.20 -7.87 -2.33
N VAL A 18 12.04 -7.45 -2.83
CA VAL A 18 11.81 -7.29 -4.28
C VAL A 18 11.88 -5.81 -4.60
N LEU A 19 12.90 -5.42 -5.37
CA LEU A 19 13.06 -4.08 -5.91
C LEU A 19 12.52 -4.07 -7.33
N THR A 20 11.59 -3.19 -7.65
CA THR A 20 11.00 -3.08 -8.98
C THR A 20 11.60 -1.89 -9.72
N GLU A 21 11.90 -2.04 -11.01
CA GLU A 21 12.39 -0.94 -11.83
C GLU A 21 11.30 0.13 -12.04
N GLN A 22 10.08 -0.33 -12.34
CA GLN A 22 8.90 0.51 -12.50
C GLN A 22 7.88 0.25 -11.41
N ARG A 23 6.97 1.21 -11.22
CA ARG A 23 5.84 1.03 -10.30
C ARG A 23 4.94 -0.10 -10.83
N ARG A 24 4.87 -1.19 -10.08
CA ARG A 24 3.92 -2.28 -10.32
C ARG A 24 3.19 -2.70 -9.04
N PRO A 25 1.95 -3.18 -9.14
CA PRO A 25 1.27 -3.80 -8.02
C PRO A 25 1.82 -5.20 -7.70
N PHE A 26 1.58 -5.64 -6.47
CA PHE A 26 1.70 -7.03 -6.01
C PHE A 26 0.35 -7.40 -5.39
N HIS A 27 -0.60 -7.81 -6.23
CA HIS A 27 -1.99 -8.07 -5.83
C HIS A 27 -2.42 -9.52 -6.04
N SER A 28 -1.66 -10.27 -6.83
CA SER A 28 -1.91 -11.69 -7.12
C SER A 28 -0.83 -12.58 -6.51
N LEU A 29 -1.14 -13.86 -6.30
CA LEU A 29 -0.15 -14.84 -5.87
C LEU A 29 0.91 -15.08 -6.97
N ASN A 30 0.50 -14.95 -8.24
CA ASN A 30 1.39 -15.09 -9.39
C ASN A 30 2.46 -14.00 -9.43
N ASP A 31 2.19 -12.79 -8.94
CA ASP A 31 3.22 -11.74 -8.85
C ASP A 31 4.49 -12.20 -8.09
N PHE A 32 4.33 -13.13 -7.14
CA PHE A 32 5.43 -13.73 -6.37
C PHE A 32 5.97 -15.00 -7.03
N ALA A 33 5.08 -15.88 -7.49
CA ALA A 33 5.47 -17.12 -8.15
C ALA A 33 6.29 -16.87 -9.43
N ASP A 34 5.92 -15.83 -10.19
CA ASP A 34 6.63 -15.41 -11.39
C ASP A 34 8.04 -14.92 -11.07
N LEU A 35 8.29 -14.41 -9.85
CA LEU A 35 9.61 -14.07 -9.35
C LEU A 35 10.36 -15.28 -8.76
N GLY A 36 9.76 -16.46 -8.73
CA GLY A 36 10.35 -17.66 -8.10
C GLY A 36 10.20 -17.68 -6.57
N LEU A 37 9.27 -16.90 -6.03
CA LEU A 37 9.03 -16.79 -4.59
C LEU A 37 7.80 -17.63 -4.20
N ALA A 38 8.04 -18.74 -3.51
CA ALA A 38 6.97 -19.53 -2.93
C ALA A 38 6.59 -18.95 -1.56
N LEU A 39 5.45 -18.24 -1.48
CA LEU A 39 5.02 -17.54 -0.26
C LEU A 39 4.91 -18.43 0.98
N LYS A 40 4.64 -19.74 0.80
CA LYS A 40 4.60 -20.72 1.90
C LYS A 40 5.94 -20.87 2.66
N ASP A 41 7.05 -20.49 2.04
CA ASP A 41 8.39 -20.55 2.63
C ASP A 41 8.69 -19.31 3.48
N TYR A 42 7.76 -18.35 3.54
CA TYR A 42 7.87 -17.11 4.28
C TYR A 42 6.91 -17.08 5.45
N ARG A 43 7.37 -16.49 6.57
CA ARG A 43 6.56 -16.30 7.78
C ARG A 43 5.71 -15.03 7.76
N LEU A 44 6.08 -14.07 6.91
CA LEU A 44 5.46 -12.75 6.82
C LEU A 44 5.56 -12.26 5.37
N LEU A 45 4.44 -11.75 4.86
CA LEU A 45 4.38 -11.01 3.62
C LEU A 45 4.08 -9.54 3.92
N VAL A 46 4.90 -8.64 3.39
CA VAL A 46 4.67 -7.19 3.46
C VAL A 46 4.45 -6.68 2.04
N VAL A 47 3.30 -6.07 1.79
CA VAL A 47 2.94 -5.47 0.50
C VAL A 47 2.50 -4.03 0.69
N LYS A 48 2.80 -3.17 -0.29
CA LYS A 48 2.20 -1.83 -0.34
C LYS A 48 0.82 -1.93 -0.96
N SER A 49 -0.22 -1.91 -0.12
CA SER A 49 -1.60 -1.96 -0.59
C SER A 49 -2.48 -0.99 0.19
N GLY A 50 -3.38 -0.30 -0.52
CA GLY A 50 -4.41 0.53 0.13
C GLY A 50 -5.52 -0.32 0.74
N TYR A 51 -5.86 -1.43 0.07
CA TYR A 51 -6.74 -2.50 0.56
C TYR A 51 -6.08 -3.83 0.24
N LEU A 52 -6.31 -4.86 1.05
CA LEU A 52 -5.81 -6.20 0.71
C LEU A 52 -6.63 -6.76 -0.46
N SER A 53 -5.95 -7.20 -1.53
CA SER A 53 -6.64 -7.79 -2.68
C SER A 53 -7.32 -9.10 -2.28
N PRO A 54 -8.43 -9.50 -2.93
CA PRO A 54 -9.14 -10.74 -2.60
C PRO A 54 -8.24 -11.98 -2.64
N GLU A 55 -7.31 -12.05 -3.59
CA GLU A 55 -6.39 -13.17 -3.74
C GLU A 55 -5.42 -13.26 -2.56
N LEU A 56 -4.83 -12.14 -2.12
CA LEU A 56 -3.97 -12.14 -0.93
C LEU A 56 -4.76 -12.33 0.36
N GLN A 57 -6.02 -11.86 0.42
CA GLN A 57 -6.91 -12.11 1.54
C GLN A 57 -7.28 -13.59 1.69
N SER A 58 -7.21 -14.37 0.61
CA SER A 58 -7.47 -15.81 0.65
C SER A 58 -6.35 -16.62 1.34
N ILE A 59 -5.17 -16.02 1.55
CA ILE A 59 -4.09 -16.67 2.30
C ILE A 59 -4.59 -16.89 3.74
N PRO A 60 -4.52 -18.12 4.28
CA PRO A 60 -5.04 -18.44 5.61
C PRO A 60 -4.11 -17.91 6.72
N ALA A 61 -4.00 -16.59 6.83
CA ALA A 61 -3.18 -15.88 7.78
C ALA A 61 -3.88 -14.59 8.24
N SER A 62 -3.64 -14.19 9.49
CA SER A 62 -4.09 -12.89 9.98
C SER A 62 -3.42 -11.77 9.18
N SER A 63 -4.23 -10.82 8.72
CA SER A 63 -3.78 -9.67 7.95
C SER A 63 -3.95 -8.39 8.76
N PHE A 64 -2.94 -7.53 8.74
CA PHE A 64 -2.94 -6.25 9.44
C PHE A 64 -2.60 -5.13 8.47
N MET A 65 -3.34 -4.03 8.53
CA MET A 65 -2.97 -2.80 7.83
C MET A 65 -2.08 -1.97 8.76
N VAL A 66 -0.83 -1.78 8.34
CA VAL A 66 0.11 -0.90 9.06
C VAL A 66 0.07 0.47 8.42
N LEU A 67 -0.29 1.49 9.20
CA LEU A 67 -0.25 2.88 8.76
C LEU A 67 1.18 3.40 8.84
N THR A 68 1.89 3.34 7.72
CA THR A 68 3.26 3.86 7.60
C THR A 68 3.26 5.29 7.08
N ASP A 69 4.30 6.04 7.44
CA ASP A 69 4.55 7.37 6.89
C ASP A 69 4.72 7.35 5.37
N GLY A 70 4.46 8.50 4.75
CA GLY A 70 4.67 8.72 3.32
C GLY A 70 3.49 9.40 2.64
N ALA A 71 3.58 9.52 1.31
CA ALA A 71 2.66 10.32 0.50
C ALA A 71 1.19 9.84 0.50
N VAL A 72 0.93 8.62 0.98
CA VAL A 72 -0.42 8.02 1.04
C VAL A 72 -0.74 7.60 2.47
N CYS A 73 -0.29 8.37 3.45
CA CYS A 73 -0.62 8.16 4.87
C CYS A 73 -2.10 8.47 5.11
N GLN A 74 -2.76 7.70 6.00
CA GLN A 74 -4.16 7.93 6.36
C GLN A 74 -4.34 8.90 7.55
N HIS A 75 -3.24 9.36 8.16
CA HIS A 75 -3.26 10.46 9.13
C HIS A 75 -3.38 11.79 8.38
N PHE A 76 -4.55 12.03 7.78
CA PHE A 76 -4.77 13.13 6.85
C PHE A 76 -4.53 14.51 7.47
N ASP A 77 -4.80 14.67 8.76
CA ASP A 77 -4.53 15.88 9.53
C ASP A 77 -3.05 16.27 9.58
N THR A 78 -2.15 15.30 9.44
CA THR A 78 -0.69 15.52 9.35
C THR A 78 -0.23 15.91 7.95
N LEU A 79 -1.07 15.75 6.93
CA LEU A 79 -0.71 16.02 5.54
C LEU A 79 -0.96 17.49 5.18
N GLU A 80 0.02 18.10 4.52
CA GLU A 80 -0.12 19.48 4.05
C GLU A 80 -1.17 19.60 2.94
N ASN A 81 -2.14 20.49 3.12
CA ASN A 81 -3.26 20.69 2.18
C ASN A 81 -3.35 22.15 1.71
N LYS A 82 -2.61 22.47 0.65
CA LYS A 82 -2.48 23.85 0.12
C LYS A 82 -3.52 24.24 -0.92
N HIS A 83 -4.02 23.30 -1.72
CA HIS A 83 -4.71 23.61 -2.98
C HIS A 83 -6.17 23.14 -3.08
N ARG A 84 -6.75 22.47 -2.07
CA ARG A 84 -8.15 22.02 -2.13
C ARG A 84 -9.12 23.14 -1.78
N GLN A 85 -10.35 23.02 -2.29
CA GLN A 85 -11.46 23.88 -1.89
C GLN A 85 -11.77 23.69 -0.40
N ARG A 86 -11.97 24.81 0.30
CA ARG A 86 -12.21 24.87 1.75
C ARG A 86 -13.67 25.31 2.00
N PRO A 87 -14.32 24.87 3.09
CA PRO A 87 -13.77 24.04 4.17
C PRO A 87 -13.78 22.53 3.83
N ILE A 88 -12.73 21.81 4.22
CA ILE A 88 -12.66 20.34 4.10
C ILE A 88 -12.10 19.71 5.39
N PHE A 89 -12.89 18.83 6.01
CA PHE A 89 -12.43 18.02 7.14
C PHE A 89 -11.44 16.94 6.64
N PRO A 90 -10.33 16.63 7.36
CA PRO A 90 -9.92 17.15 8.67
C PRO A 90 -9.01 18.39 8.62
N PHE A 91 -8.82 19.00 7.45
CA PHE A 91 -7.87 20.12 7.28
C PHE A 91 -8.42 21.47 7.75
N GLN A 92 -9.74 21.62 7.86
CA GLN A 92 -10.42 22.79 8.40
C GLN A 92 -11.60 22.37 9.29
N ASN A 93 -12.10 23.31 10.10
CA ASN A 93 -13.20 23.07 11.03
C ASN A 93 -14.49 22.77 10.25
N PRO A 94 -15.14 21.61 10.47
CA PRO A 94 -16.38 21.25 9.76
C PRO A 94 -17.57 22.13 10.17
N ALA A 95 -17.49 22.86 11.28
CA ALA A 95 -18.52 23.82 11.69
C ALA A 95 -18.71 24.97 10.68
N GLU A 96 -17.75 25.20 9.79
CA GLU A 96 -17.84 26.20 8.72
C GLU A 96 -18.60 25.70 7.48
N PHE A 97 -18.95 24.41 7.40
CA PHE A 97 -19.68 23.85 6.28
C PHE A 97 -21.17 24.22 6.32
N VAL A 98 -21.65 24.89 5.27
CA VAL A 98 -23.07 25.19 5.07
C VAL A 98 -23.56 24.43 3.84
N PRO A 99 -24.51 23.48 3.96
CA PRO A 99 -25.02 22.74 2.82
C PRO A 99 -25.81 23.66 1.89
N THR A 100 -25.54 23.59 0.59
CA THR A 100 -26.30 24.30 -0.44
C THR A 100 -26.99 23.29 -1.35
N VAL A 101 -28.31 23.40 -1.51
CA VAL A 101 -29.04 22.67 -2.56
C VAL A 101 -28.70 23.31 -3.90
N ARG A 102 -28.20 22.52 -4.86
CA ARG A 102 -28.04 22.97 -6.25
C ARG A 102 -29.18 22.34 -7.06
N ASN A 103 -29.96 23.21 -7.73
CA ASN A 103 -30.98 22.82 -8.70
C ASN A 103 -30.33 22.40 -10.02
#